data_AF-A0A3D2HUZ2-F1
#
_entry.id   AF-A0A3D2HUZ2-F1
#
_cell.length_a   1.000
_cell.length_b   1.000
_cell.length_c   1.000
_cell.angle_alpha   90.00
_cell.angle_beta   90.00
_cell.angle_gamma   90.00
#
_symmetry.space_group_name_H-M   'P 1'
#
loop_
_entity.id
_entity.type
_entity.pdbx_description
1 polymer ?
#
loop_
_entity_poly.entity_id
_entity_poly.type
_entity_poly.pdbx_seq_one_letter_code
_entity_poly.pdbx_strand_id
1 'polypeptide(L)'
;MKRTQHSKVMTIANRLVKQGYNRANAMVKAWVLVKLPNICTKVAGVTYGKRQQAIEHLTHYRPEHIRISLYRDKANAYDRKAD
;
A
#
# COMPACT_ATOMS: atom_id res chain seq x y z
N MET A 1 -21.06 16.47 1.91
CA MET A 1 -20.01 17.17 1.13
C MET A 1 -18.99 16.18 0.59
N LYS A 2 -18.80 16.11 -0.74
CA LYS A 2 -17.68 15.33 -1.33
C LYS A 2 -16.38 16.11 -1.09
N ARG A 3 -15.39 15.49 -0.43
CA ARG A 3 -14.06 16.11 -0.23
C ARG A 3 -13.37 16.33 -1.58
N THR A 4 -12.84 17.54 -1.79
CA THR A 4 -12.07 17.90 -2.99
C THR A 4 -10.76 17.11 -3.05
N GLN A 5 -10.16 17.01 -4.25
CA GLN A 5 -8.86 16.34 -4.40
C GLN A 5 -7.79 16.97 -3.50
N HIS A 6 -7.75 18.30 -3.41
CA HIS A 6 -6.86 19.03 -2.51
C HIS A 6 -7.02 18.63 -1.04
N SER A 7 -8.26 18.48 -0.57
CA SER A 7 -8.54 18.03 0.81
C SER A 7 -8.02 16.61 1.07
N LYS A 8 -8.14 15.70 0.08
CA LYS A 8 -7.60 14.33 0.17
C LYS A 8 -6.08 14.32 0.23
N VAL A 9 -5.42 15.12 -0.62
CA VAL A 9 -3.96 15.27 -0.65
C VAL A 9 -3.45 15.74 0.72
N MET A 10 -4.05 16.78 1.28
CA MET A 10 -3.67 17.30 2.60
C MET A 10 -3.87 16.27 3.71
N THR A 11 -4.96 15.51 3.67
CA THR A 11 -5.23 14.45 4.64
C THR A 11 -4.15 13.36 4.60
N ILE A 12 -3.76 12.92 3.41
CA ILE A 12 -2.75 11.87 3.22
C ILE A 12 -1.36 12.40 3.60
N ALA A 13 -0.99 13.60 3.15
CA ALA A 13 0.29 14.21 3.47
C ALA A 13 0.47 14.37 4.99
N ASN A 14 -0.54 14.85 5.71
CA ASN A 14 -0.47 14.98 7.16
C ASN A 14 -0.30 13.62 7.88
N ARG A 15 -0.93 12.55 7.38
CA ARG A 15 -0.70 11.20 7.91
C ARG A 15 0.73 10.73 7.67
N LEU A 16 1.28 10.97 6.48
CA LEU A 16 2.66 10.60 6.16
C LEU A 16 3.66 11.37 7.04
N VAL A 17 3.42 12.66 7.29
CA VAL A 17 4.26 13.46 8.21
C VAL A 17 4.24 12.88 9.62
N LYS A 18 3.07 12.46 10.13
CA LYS A 18 2.96 11.77 11.43
C LYS A 18 3.72 10.45 11.48
N GLN A 19 3.95 9.80 10.33
CA GLN A 19 4.75 8.58 10.19
C GLN A 19 6.25 8.83 10.01
N GLY A 20 6.70 10.09 10.07
CA GLY A 20 8.12 10.46 9.98
C GLY A 20 8.61 10.88 8.60
N TYR A 21 7.72 10.99 7.60
CA TYR A 21 8.10 11.57 6.31
C TYR A 21 8.34 13.07 6.45
N ASN A 22 9.36 13.59 5.76
CA ASN A 22 9.49 15.03 5.59
C ASN A 22 8.29 15.58 4.79
N ARG A 23 7.93 16.85 5.02
CA ARG A 23 6.72 17.47 4.44
C ARG A 23 6.72 17.48 2.91
N ALA A 24 7.86 17.74 2.28
CA ALA A 24 7.97 17.78 0.81
C ALA A 24 7.69 16.40 0.19
N ASN A 25 8.33 15.36 0.70
CA ASN A 25 8.16 13.97 0.24
C ASN A 25 6.74 13.46 0.53
N ALA A 26 6.17 13.82 1.69
CA ALA A 26 4.80 13.49 2.04
C ALA A 26 3.81 14.10 1.05
N MET A 27 4.03 15.35 0.64
CA MET A 27 3.13 16.04 -0.29
C MET A 27 3.21 15.47 -1.71
N VAL A 28 4.42 15.21 -2.21
CA VAL A 28 4.63 14.57 -3.52
C VAL A 28 3.97 13.18 -3.54
N LYS A 29 4.20 12.36 -2.51
CA LYS A 29 3.58 11.03 -2.39
C LYS A 29 2.06 11.13 -2.31
N ALA A 30 1.52 12.05 -1.51
CA ALA A 30 0.07 12.25 -1.40
C ALA A 30 -0.57 12.66 -2.73
N TRP A 31 0.09 13.52 -3.51
CA TRP A 31 -0.38 13.91 -4.84
C TRP A 31 -0.43 12.72 -5.81
N VAL A 32 0.64 11.92 -5.85
CA VAL A 32 0.70 10.70 -6.66
C VAL A 32 -0.41 9.73 -6.25
N LEU A 33 -0.59 9.49 -4.94
CA LEU A 33 -1.60 8.58 -4.41
C LEU A 33 -3.04 8.99 -4.76
N VAL A 34 -3.35 10.29 -4.79
CA VAL A 34 -4.69 10.77 -5.15
C VAL A 34 -4.96 10.67 -6.65
N LYS A 35 -3.92 10.78 -7.49
CA LYS A 35 -4.05 10.67 -8.95
C LYS A 35 -4.06 9.23 -9.46
N LEU A 36 -3.46 8.29 -8.73
CA LEU A 36 -3.44 6.90 -9.14
C LEU A 36 -4.83 6.26 -8.93
N PRO A 37 -5.42 5.64 -9.97
CA PRO A 37 -6.71 4.96 -9.83
C PRO A 37 -6.59 3.70 -8.97
N ASN A 38 -5.43 3.06 -8.98
CA ASN A 38 -5.13 1.84 -8.21
C ASN A 38 -3.76 1.98 -7.55
N ILE A 39 -3.63 1.52 -6.31
CA ILE A 39 -2.36 1.48 -5.58
C ILE A 39 -1.90 0.03 -5.53
N CYS A 40 -0.81 -0.27 -6.23
CA CYS A 40 -0.19 -1.59 -6.22
C CYS A 40 1.10 -1.53 -5.38
N THR A 41 1.13 -2.23 -4.25
CA THR A 41 2.31 -2.32 -3.39
C THR A 41 2.89 -3.72 -3.43
N LYS A 42 4.16 -3.85 -3.84
CA LYS A 42 4.91 -5.10 -3.70
C LYS A 42 5.33 -5.24 -2.23
N VAL A 43 4.88 -6.31 -1.58
CA VAL A 43 5.30 -6.65 -0.22
C VAL A 43 6.48 -7.62 -0.33
N ALA A 44 7.71 -7.11 -0.26
CA ALA A 44 8.92 -7.94 -0.27
C ALA A 44 9.21 -8.44 1.16
N GLY A 45 9.46 -9.75 1.31
CA GLY A 45 9.88 -10.34 2.59
C GLY A 45 8.75 -10.91 3.46
N VAL A 46 7.94 -11.82 2.92
CA VAL A 46 7.15 -12.77 3.73
C VAL A 46 8.08 -13.85 4.31
N THR A 47 9.06 -13.45 5.12
CA THR A 47 9.66 -14.38 6.09
C THR A 47 8.56 -14.73 7.09
N TYR A 48 8.52 -15.99 7.53
CA TYR A 48 7.45 -16.70 8.27
C TYR A 48 6.58 -15.88 9.27
N GLY A 49 7.06 -14.77 9.85
CA GLY A 49 6.30 -13.88 10.75
C GLY A 49 5.59 -12.66 10.13
N LYS A 50 6.05 -12.12 8.98
CA LYS A 50 5.47 -10.88 8.41
C LYS A 50 4.22 -11.11 7.56
N ARG A 51 3.98 -12.35 7.14
CA ARG A 51 2.78 -12.73 6.37
C ARG A 51 1.50 -12.52 7.18
N GLN A 52 1.51 -12.93 8.45
CA GLN A 52 0.33 -12.80 9.31
C GLN A 52 -0.03 -11.34 9.54
N GLN A 53 0.96 -10.48 9.75
CA GLN A 53 0.76 -9.04 9.89
C GLN A 53 0.21 -8.40 8.61
N ALA A 54 0.69 -8.82 7.43
CA ALA A 54 0.15 -8.33 6.16
C ALA A 54 -1.30 -8.79 5.95
N ILE A 55 -1.62 -10.05 6.25
CA ILE A 55 -3.00 -10.58 6.19
C ILE A 55 -3.91 -9.86 7.17
N GLU A 56 -3.47 -9.66 8.41
CA GLU A 56 -4.21 -8.93 9.44
C GLU A 56 -4.41 -7.46 9.06
N HIS A 57 -3.44 -6.82 8.41
CA HIS A 57 -3.65 -5.48 7.87
C HIS A 57 -4.73 -5.46 6.78
N LEU A 58 -4.80 -6.52 5.95
CA LEU A 58 -5.80 -6.62 4.89
C LEU A 58 -7.23 -6.82 5.42
N THR A 59 -7.44 -7.38 6.61
CA THR A 59 -8.79 -7.53 7.20
C THR A 59 -9.47 -6.20 7.51
N HIS A 60 -8.71 -5.10 7.57
CA HIS A 60 -9.24 -3.76 7.83
C HIS A 60 -9.90 -3.11 6.61
N TYR A 61 -9.78 -3.72 5.42
CA TYR A 61 -10.40 -3.23 4.20
C TYR A 61 -11.64 -4.06 3.83
N ARG A 62 -12.69 -3.39 3.32
CA ARG A 62 -13.84 -4.10 2.75
C ARG A 62 -13.40 -4.91 1.53
N PRO A 63 -13.88 -6.16 1.34
CA PRO A 63 -13.48 -7.01 0.22
C PRO A 63 -13.64 -6.36 -1.16
N GLU A 64 -14.66 -5.52 -1.32
CA GLU A 64 -14.96 -4.77 -2.56
C GLU A 64 -13.84 -3.79 -2.97
N HIS A 65 -13.01 -3.38 -2.01
CA HIS A 65 -11.99 -2.35 -2.19
C HIS A 65 -10.58 -2.92 -2.38
N ILE A 66 -10.40 -4.24 -2.28
CA ILE A 66 -9.11 -4.89 -2.39
C ILE A 66 -9.17 -6.07 -3.37
N ARG A 67 -8.13 -6.22 -4.19
CA ARG A 67 -7.91 -7.40 -5.01
C ARG A 67 -6.56 -8.00 -4.63
N ILE A 68 -6.56 -9.25 -4.21
CA ILE A 68 -5.36 -10.00 -3.84
C ILE A 68 -5.04 -10.96 -4.98
N SER A 69 -3.80 -10.93 -5.46
CA SER A 69 -3.32 -11.86 -6.49
C SER A 69 -1.91 -12.30 -6.13
N LEU A 70 -1.69 -13.60 -6.10
CA LEU A 70 -0.38 -14.20 -5.86
C LEU A 70 0.28 -14.44 -7.22
N TYR A 71 1.45 -13.84 -7.43
CA TYR A 71 2.26 -14.07 -8.61
C TYR A 71 3.59 -14.67 -8.19
N ARG A 72 4.00 -15.74 -8.89
CA ARG A 72 5.31 -16.33 -8.71
C ARG A 72 6.39 -15.32 -9.11
N ASP A 73 7.35 -15.08 -8.22
CA ASP A 73 8.51 -14.28 -8.54
C ASP A 73 9.56 -15.16 -9.25
N LYS A 74 9.68 -15.00 -10.57
CA LYS A 74 10.63 -15.78 -11.39
C LYS A 74 12.09 -15.53 -11.01
N ALA A 75 12.40 -14.41 -10.36
CA ALA A 75 13.75 -14.09 -9.89
C ALA A 75 14.04 -14.69 -8.50
N ASN A 76 13.03 -15.21 -7.79
CA ASN A 76 13.23 -15.82 -6.48
C ASN A 76 13.61 -17.30 -6.62
N ALA A 77 14.91 -17.60 -6.50
CA ALA A 77 15.44 -18.96 -6.55
C ALA A 77 14.90 -19.90 -5.45
N TYR A 78 14.33 -19.34 -4.37
CA TYR A 78 13.72 -20.09 -3.26
C TYR A 78 12.22 -20.34 -3.46
N ASP A 79 11.60 -19.72 -4.47
CA ASP A 79 10.17 -19.90 -4.80
C ASP A 79 9.99 -21.07 -5.80
N ARG A 80 10.19 -22.28 -5.28
CA ARG A 80 10.18 -23.52 -6.06
C ARG A 80 8.80 -24.17 -6.15
N LYS A 81 7.81 -23.72 -5.37
CA LYS A 81 6.47 -24.35 -5.24
C LYS A 81 5.33 -23.33 -5.03
N ALA A 82 5.00 -22.58 -6.07
CA ALA A 82 3.68 -21.96 -6.19
C ALA A 82 3.05 -22.53 -7.46
N ASP A 83 2.22 -23.57 -7.27
CA ASP A 83 1.32 -24.11 -8.31
C ASP A 83 0.10 -23.19 -8.49
#